data_AF-A0A133VPT9-F1
#
_entry.id   AF-A0A133VPT9-F1
#
_cell.length_a   1.000
_cell.length_b   1.000
_cell.length_c   1.000
_cell.angle_alpha   90.00
_cell.angle_beta   90.00
_cell.angle_gamma   90.00
#
_symmetry.space_group_name_H-M   'P 1'
#
loop_
_entity.id
_entity.type
_entity.pdbx_description
1 polymer ?
#
loop_
_entity_poly.entity_id
_entity_poly.type
_entity_poly.pdbx_seq_one_letter_code
_entity_poly.pdbx_strand_id
1 'polypeptide(L)'
;MSGRDIDLSYDRLHGVEDEEKPEKSKLSPTNCPRCDAQNEPKASFCQNCGQALTREAFEKVEEEEEKTLSKFAELRDEDVMSMLETISKMHKLAKQDPEIREKLEKIE
;
A
#
# COMPACT_ATOMS: atom_id res chain seq x y z
N MET A 1 -9.52 -33.08 5.77
CA MET A 1 -8.29 -33.54 6.45
C MET A 1 -7.59 -34.46 5.48
N SER A 2 -6.35 -34.14 5.12
CA SER A 2 -5.53 -35.01 4.26
C SER A 2 -5.03 -36.21 5.06
N GLY A 3 -4.59 -37.29 4.39
CA GLY A 3 -4.02 -38.45 5.09
C GLY A 3 -2.87 -38.06 6.02
N ARG A 4 -2.01 -37.14 5.57
CA ARG A 4 -0.90 -36.60 6.38
C ARG A 4 -1.37 -35.90 7.66
N ASP A 5 -2.52 -35.24 7.65
CA ASP A 5 -3.05 -34.58 8.86
C ASP A 5 -3.53 -35.58 9.91
N ILE A 6 -4.00 -36.76 9.46
CA ILE A 6 -4.45 -37.85 10.32
C ILE A 6 -3.23 -38.53 10.94
N ASP A 7 -2.21 -38.82 10.14
CA ASP A 7 -0.95 -39.45 10.59
C ASP A 7 -0.27 -38.59 11.67
N LEU A 8 -0.11 -37.29 11.42
CA LEU A 8 0.44 -36.34 12.41
C LEU A 8 -0.37 -36.27 13.71
N SER A 9 -1.69 -36.45 13.63
CA SER A 9 -2.55 -36.44 14.82
C SER A 9 -2.43 -37.74 15.61
N TYR A 10 -2.23 -38.86 14.92
CA TYR A 10 -1.98 -40.18 15.49
C TYR A 10 -0.63 -40.22 16.22
N ASP A 11 0.42 -39.70 15.59
CA ASP A 11 1.77 -39.66 16.19
C ASP A 11 1.81 -38.84 17.48
N ARG A 12 1.12 -37.69 17.52
CA ARG A 12 0.94 -36.89 18.76
C ARG A 12 0.20 -37.65 19.86
N LEU A 13 -0.85 -38.40 19.51
CA LEU A 13 -1.58 -39.23 20.48
C LEU A 13 -0.70 -40.33 21.08
N HIS A 14 0.28 -40.81 20.32
CA HIS A 14 1.23 -41.83 20.74
C HIS A 14 2.52 -41.27 21.37
N GLY A 15 2.61 -39.95 21.58
CA GLY A 15 3.76 -39.31 22.21
C GLY A 15 5.00 -39.28 21.33
N VAL A 16 4.85 -39.47 20.02
CA VAL A 16 5.90 -39.25 19.04
C VAL A 16 5.87 -37.76 18.70
N GLU A 17 6.83 -37.01 19.26
CA GLU A 17 7.04 -35.62 18.86
C GLU A 17 7.80 -35.61 17.53
N ASP A 18 7.08 -35.35 16.44
CA ASP A 18 7.74 -34.94 15.19
C ASP A 18 8.46 -33.61 15.45
N GLU A 19 9.80 -33.66 15.53
CA GLU A 19 10.65 -32.46 15.61
C GLU A 19 10.59 -31.64 14.31
N GLU A 20 10.07 -32.20 13.22
CA GLU A 20 9.90 -31.52 11.95
C GLU A 20 8.68 -30.58 11.99
N LYS A 21 8.86 -29.38 12.57
CA LYS A 21 7.99 -28.25 12.22
C LYS A 21 8.07 -28.08 10.70
N PRO A 22 6.98 -28.23 9.94
CA PRO A 22 7.03 -28.02 8.52
C PRO A 22 7.55 -26.60 8.28
N GLU A 23 8.70 -26.49 7.60
CA GLU A 23 9.22 -25.18 7.22
C GLU A 23 8.10 -24.44 6.49
N LYS A 24 7.78 -23.23 6.95
CA LYS A 24 6.78 -22.40 6.27
C LYS A 24 7.23 -22.30 4.82
N SER A 25 6.37 -22.76 3.91
CA SER A 25 6.61 -22.66 2.48
C SER A 25 7.01 -21.22 2.14
N LYS A 26 7.99 -21.04 1.26
CA LYS A 26 8.38 -19.71 0.76
C LYS A 26 7.23 -18.97 0.05
N LEU A 27 6.15 -19.70 -0.27
CA LEU A 27 4.93 -19.18 -0.86
C LEU A 27 3.80 -19.02 0.17
N SER A 28 4.10 -19.09 1.46
CA SER A 28 3.11 -18.82 2.50
C SER A 28 2.74 -17.34 2.50
N PRO A 29 1.44 -17.01 2.55
CA PRO A 29 1.01 -15.62 2.60
C PRO A 29 1.49 -14.90 3.87
N THR A 30 1.58 -13.58 3.79
CA THR A 30 2.03 -12.71 4.88
C THR A 30 0.84 -11.89 5.41
N ASN A 31 0.60 -11.95 6.72
CA ASN A 31 -0.47 -11.16 7.34
C ASN A 31 0.01 -9.75 7.67
N CYS A 32 -0.82 -8.76 7.37
CA CYS A 32 -0.53 -7.37 7.70
C CYS A 32 -0.64 -7.16 9.22
N PRO A 33 0.38 -6.62 9.91
CA PRO A 33 0.33 -6.41 11.37
C PRO A 33 -0.59 -5.26 11.79
N ARG A 34 -1.13 -4.48 10.84
CA ARG A 34 -1.99 -3.33 11.10
C ARG A 34 -3.48 -3.62 10.93
N CYS A 35 -3.84 -4.39 9.91
CA CYS A 35 -5.24 -4.66 9.55
C CYS A 35 -5.55 -6.14 9.34
N ASP A 36 -4.60 -7.03 9.64
CA ASP A 36 -4.71 -8.49 9.55
C ASP A 36 -5.03 -9.07 8.16
N ALA A 37 -5.11 -8.23 7.12
CA ALA A 37 -5.30 -8.69 5.75
C ALA A 37 -4.16 -9.63 5.32
N GLN A 38 -4.53 -10.71 4.64
CA GLN A 38 -3.60 -11.66 4.06
C GLN A 38 -3.03 -11.10 2.75
N ASN A 39 -1.70 -11.07 2.61
CA ASN A 39 -1.01 -10.54 1.45
C ASN A 39 -0.14 -11.62 0.80
N GLU A 40 0.31 -11.34 -0.42
CA GLU A 40 1.25 -12.21 -1.12
C GLU A 40 2.55 -12.38 -0.31
N PRO A 41 3.23 -13.54 -0.44
CA PRO A 41 4.43 -13.87 0.36
C PRO A 41 5.54 -12.82 0.29
N LYS A 42 5.63 -12.06 -0.82
CA LYS A 42 6.64 -11.03 -1.08
C LYS A 42 6.04 -9.63 -1.26
N ALA A 43 4.83 -9.39 -0.80
CA ALA A 43 4.21 -8.08 -0.88
C ALA A 43 5.03 -7.06 -0.07
N SER A 44 5.46 -5.97 -0.71
CA SER A 44 6.17 -4.88 -0.04
C SER A 44 5.22 -3.98 0.79
N PHE A 45 3.97 -3.87 0.35
CA PHE A 45 2.91 -3.10 0.99
C PHE A 45 1.63 -3.92 1.12
N CYS A 46 0.83 -3.60 2.14
CA CYS A 46 -0.47 -4.22 2.32
C CYS A 46 -1.45 -3.75 1.25
N GLN A 47 -2.06 -4.69 0.53
CA GLN A 47 -3.04 -4.40 -0.53
C GLN A 47 -4.33 -3.77 0.00
N ASN A 48 -4.63 -3.93 1.30
CA ASN A 48 -5.84 -3.40 1.92
C ASN A 48 -5.63 -2.01 2.54
N CYS A 49 -4.54 -1.80 3.27
CA CYS A 49 -4.36 -0.59 4.09
C CYS A 49 -3.07 0.21 3.79
N GLY A 50 -2.26 -0.22 2.81
CA GLY A 50 -1.04 0.49 2.41
C GLY A 50 0.16 0.38 3.36
N GLN A 51 0.05 -0.34 4.48
CA GLN A 51 1.15 -0.51 5.45
C GLN A 51 2.36 -1.17 4.78
N ALA A 52 3.55 -0.61 4.98
CA ALA A 52 4.80 -1.27 4.60
C ALA A 52 4.96 -2.59 5.37
N LEU A 53 5.15 -3.69 4.64
CA LEU A 53 5.30 -5.04 5.18
C LEU A 53 6.77 -5.48 5.26
N THR A 54 7.65 -4.78 4.56
CA THR A 54 9.10 -5.02 4.57
C THR A 54 9.85 -3.78 5.01
N ARG A 55 11.05 -4.00 5.57
CA ARG A 55 11.95 -2.91 5.96
C ARG A 55 12.33 -2.02 4.78
N GLU A 56 12.59 -2.61 3.61
CA GLU A 56 12.91 -1.87 2.39
C GLU A 56 11.77 -0.96 1.93
N ALA A 57 10.51 -1.43 2.05
CA ALA A 57 9.35 -0.58 1.76
C ALA A 57 9.23 0.58 2.73
N PHE A 58 9.48 0.34 4.02
CA PHE A 58 9.47 1.38 5.04
C PHE A 58 10.55 2.44 4.77
N GLU A 59 11.80 2.03 4.54
CA GLU A 59 12.92 2.94 4.25
C GLU A 59 12.66 3.79 3.00
N LYS A 60 12.05 3.21 1.95
CA LYS A 60 11.64 3.96 0.75
C LYS A 60 10.60 5.03 1.04
N VAL A 61 9.61 4.74 1.89
CA VAL A 61 8.57 5.72 2.25
C VAL A 61 9.21 6.87 3.02
N GLU A 62 10.04 6.59 4.02
CA GLU A 62 10.75 7.63 4.79
C GLU A 62 11.62 8.52 3.89
N GLU A 63 12.39 7.93 2.96
CA GLU A 63 13.22 8.68 2.02
C GLU A 63 12.38 9.60 1.11
N GLU A 64 11.26 9.10 0.59
CA GLU A 64 10.37 9.89 -0.26
C GLU A 64 9.61 10.96 0.52
N GLU A 65 9.24 10.71 1.78
CA GLU A 65 8.67 11.72 2.67
C GLU A 65 9.66 12.86 2.93
N GLU A 66 10.92 12.55 3.23
CA GLU A 66 11.98 13.56 3.42
C GLU A 66 12.17 14.40 2.15
N LYS A 67 12.25 13.76 0.99
CA LYS A 67 12.33 14.45 -0.31
C LYS A 67 11.10 15.31 -0.60
N THR A 68 9.93 14.86 -0.17
CA THR A 68 8.69 15.61 -0.36
C THR A 68 8.72 16.87 0.50
N LEU A 69 9.06 16.73 1.78
CA LEU A 69 9.19 17.85 2.72
C LEU A 69 10.26 18.86 2.29
N SER A 70 11.41 18.40 1.79
CA SER A 70 12.46 19.29 1.30
C SER A 70 12.00 20.10 0.09
N LYS A 71 11.34 19.46 -0.89
CA LYS A 71 10.74 20.16 -2.04
C LYS A 71 9.68 21.17 -1.60
N PHE A 72 8.87 20.85 -0.60
CA PHE A 72 7.91 21.80 -0.04
C PHE A 72 8.60 23.01 0.60
N ALA A 73 9.70 22.80 1.31
CA ALA A 73 10.49 23.89 1.90
C ALA A 73 11.17 24.77 0.85
N GLU A 74 11.48 24.24 -0.34
CA GLU A 74 12.06 24.97 -1.47
C GLU A 74 11.04 25.76 -2.30
N LEU A 75 9.74 25.56 -2.10
CA LEU A 75 8.69 26.31 -2.80
C LEU A 75 8.75 27.79 -2.43
N ARG A 76 8.81 28.66 -3.44
CA ARG A 76 8.74 30.11 -3.25
C ARG A 76 7.30 30.58 -3.38
N ASP A 77 6.97 31.67 -2.68
CA ASP A 77 5.63 32.29 -2.73
C ASP A 77 5.20 32.63 -4.17
N GLU A 78 6.15 33.05 -5.02
CA GLU A 78 5.90 33.35 -6.44
C GLU A 78 5.41 32.13 -7.23
N ASP A 79 5.97 30.94 -6.95
CA ASP A 79 5.60 29.69 -7.63
C ASP A 79 4.17 29.27 -7.23
N VAL A 80 3.80 29.45 -5.96
CA VAL A 80 2.45 29.19 -5.44
C VAL A 80 1.43 30.17 -6.02
N MET A 81 1.77 31.47 -6.06
CA MET A 81 0.89 32.50 -6.62
C MET A 81 0.64 32.30 -8.11
N SER A 82 1.68 31.96 -8.88
CA SER A 82 1.58 31.61 -10.30
C SER A 82 0.65 30.41 -10.53
N MET A 83 0.76 29.38 -9.69
CA MET A 83 -0.10 28.20 -9.76
C MET A 83 -1.56 28.56 -9.45
N LEU A 84 -1.82 29.35 -8.40
CA LEU A 84 -3.16 29.82 -8.04
C LEU A 84 -3.81 30.66 -9.14
N GLU A 85 -3.05 31.56 -9.76
CA GLU A 85 -3.54 32.32 -10.91
C GLU A 85 -3.95 31.42 -12.07
N THR A 86 -3.12 30.41 -12.36
CA THR A 86 -3.39 29.45 -13.44
C THR A 86 -4.65 28.66 -13.17
N ILE A 87 -4.80 28.11 -11.96
CA ILE A 87 -6.00 27.38 -11.54
C ILE A 87 -7.24 28.29 -11.59
N SER A 88 -7.13 29.54 -11.13
CA SER A 88 -8.23 30.51 -11.18
C SER A 88 -8.66 30.82 -12.62
N LYS A 89 -7.71 31.00 -13.55
CA LYS A 89 -7.98 31.19 -14.98
C LYS A 89 -8.65 29.95 -15.58
N MET A 90 -8.14 28.75 -15.30
CA MET A 90 -8.75 27.49 -15.76
C MET A 90 -10.18 27.31 -15.24
N HIS A 91 -10.41 27.58 -13.96
CA HIS A 91 -11.74 27.50 -13.36
C HIS A 91 -12.73 28.50 -13.98
N LYS A 92 -12.27 29.71 -14.30
CA LYS A 92 -13.08 30.72 -15.02
C LYS A 92 -13.43 30.25 -16.43
N LEU A 93 -12.47 29.72 -17.17
CA LEU A 93 -12.70 29.18 -18.52
C LEU A 93 -13.68 27.99 -18.48
N ALA A 94 -13.49 27.07 -17.54
CA ALA A 94 -14.38 25.94 -17.31
C ALA A 94 -15.83 26.36 -17.02
N LYS A 95 -16.04 27.50 -16.34
CA LYS A 95 -17.39 28.04 -16.09
C LYS A 95 -18.00 28.76 -17.30
N GLN A 96 -17.15 29.27 -18.19
CA GLN A 96 -17.58 30.04 -19.36
C GLN A 96 -17.78 29.15 -20.60
N ASP A 97 -17.13 28.01 -20.66
CA ASP A 97 -17.23 27.03 -21.75
C ASP A 97 -18.14 25.85 -21.35
N PRO A 98 -19.33 25.73 -21.96
CA PRO A 98 -20.28 24.64 -21.68
C PRO A 98 -19.71 23.25 -21.90
N GLU A 99 -18.82 23.05 -22.89
CA GLU A 99 -18.22 21.72 -23.16
C GLU A 99 -17.20 21.34 -22.09
N ILE A 100 -16.41 22.30 -21.61
CA ILE A 100 -15.42 22.05 -20.55
C ILE A 100 -16.14 21.77 -19.23
N ARG A 101 -17.22 22.50 -18.94
CA ARG A 101 -18.08 22.25 -17.78
C ARG A 101 -18.64 20.83 -17.78
N GLU A 102 -19.22 20.40 -18.91
CA GLU A 102 -19.81 19.06 -19.05
C GLU A 102 -18.75 17.95 -18.90
N LYS A 103 -17.51 18.19 -19.36
CA LYS A 103 -16.41 17.24 -19.18
C LYS A 103 -15.90 17.17 -17.74
N LEU A 104 -15.92 18.29 -17.01
CA LEU A 104 -15.51 18.33 -15.59
C LEU A 104 -16.54 17.65 -14.68
N GLU A 105 -17.83 17.82 -14.95
CA GLU A 105 -18.92 17.14 -14.23
C GLU A 105 -18.89 15.60 -14.42
N LYS A 106 -18.16 15.09 -15.42
CA LYS A 106 -17.99 13.63 -15.69
C LYS A 106 -16.74 13.03 -15.02
N ILE A 107 -15.91 13.84 -14.38
CA ILE A 107 -14.67 13.42 -13.71
C ILE A 107 -14.88 13.29 -12.17
N GLU A 108 -15.93 13.92 -11.62
CA GLU A 108 -16.44 13.65 -10.26
C GLU A 108 -17.20 12.31 -10.19
#